data_AF-A0AAE0W1F0-F1
#
_entry.id   AF-A0AAE0W1F0-F1
#
_cell.length_a   1.000
_cell.length_b   1.000
_cell.length_c   1.000
_cell.angle_alpha   90.00
_cell.angle_beta   90.00
_cell.angle_gamma   90.00
#
_symmetry.space_group_name_H-M   'P 1'
#
loop_
_entity.id
_entity.type
_entity.pdbx_description
1 polymer ?
#
loop_
_entity_poly.entity_id
_entity_poly.type
_entity_poly.pdbx_seq_one_letter_code
_entity_poly.pdbx_strand_id
1 'polypeptide(L)'
;MIHYSVICNYFMFCTLVLELKVCLGGSNLDDYILHYEELSYDSGDLHQRHLRSKRSTDGIVHLDFDAFGRKFKLQLRKDTSVFTPQHMMEEADGNLRYVDLSFLYTGEVMGIRGSKVDGAIIQGIFRGEIHIPGDTVYHIEVNNRFNKSQLSAGHHSVIYRDKDLNLDPYRIQRERDRREASKAISTSGYCGYDQAVQWMRSVVQSEVTQDTIRHRRSAMEWQEVSDEHEHQNVEDNIYSSRLHRQKRENLIGQKNTCTLHLRSDPLLWNHVMDKNKQNKDIAQDEILAFFANHVKAINAIYGSTNFTDGRVWYTGVQFAVQRTTVMTWEAKCTNPLTRSPYCDDNLDVSNFLNLHSLENHDDFCLAYLFTYRDFTGGTLGLAWVGAPSQASGGVCEKFKQYSGVWKSLNTGIVTTLNYGKEVPFSVSKLTFAHEVGHNFGSPHDSGTVCAPFGTGSSDANDGNYIMFASATTGDRLHNDKFSSCSKGNISQVLDAVVNQRNGKVFCFIKSSDAFCGNGLVEKDEQCDCGYVDDTGSCSDICCIGRNVVLSSSAACTRKVNATCSPSEGSCCTKSCGYENRTLTCREATECLEASNCKYPLTD
;
A
#
# COMPACT_ATOMS: atom_id res chain seq x y z
N MET A 1 28.08 -41.38 -58.71
CA MET A 1 26.89 -41.41 -57.82
C MET A 1 27.28 -41.06 -56.37
N ILE A 2 28.09 -40.00 -56.15
CA ILE A 2 28.61 -39.63 -54.81
C ILE A 2 28.50 -38.09 -54.54
N HIS A 3 27.98 -37.29 -55.47
CA HIS A 3 27.95 -35.82 -55.31
C HIS A 3 26.61 -35.21 -54.87
N TYR A 4 25.55 -36.00 -54.68
CA TYR A 4 24.22 -35.46 -54.32
C TYR A 4 23.78 -35.68 -52.86
N SER A 5 24.58 -36.39 -52.04
CA SER A 5 24.17 -36.72 -50.66
C SER A 5 24.68 -35.78 -49.56
N VAL A 6 25.54 -34.80 -49.90
CA VAL A 6 26.17 -33.90 -48.90
C VAL A 6 25.45 -32.55 -48.78
N ILE A 7 24.72 -32.13 -49.83
CA ILE A 7 24.05 -30.82 -49.85
C ILE A 7 22.71 -30.86 -49.09
N CYS A 8 22.05 -32.02 -49.04
CA CYS A 8 20.75 -32.15 -48.36
C CYS A 8 20.86 -32.22 -46.83
N ASN A 9 21.98 -32.72 -46.29
CA ASN A 9 22.23 -32.79 -44.85
C ASN A 9 22.67 -31.45 -44.23
N TYR A 10 23.30 -30.56 -45.01
CA TYR A 10 23.67 -29.23 -44.51
C TYR A 10 22.47 -28.27 -44.43
N PHE A 11 21.52 -28.36 -45.36
CA PHE A 11 20.33 -27.52 -45.34
C PHE A 11 19.36 -27.91 -44.21
N MET A 12 19.24 -29.20 -43.90
CA MET A 12 18.37 -29.68 -42.81
C MET A 12 18.97 -29.45 -41.41
N PHE A 13 20.30 -29.42 -41.27
CA PHE A 13 20.96 -29.03 -40.01
C PHE A 13 20.96 -27.50 -39.80
N CYS A 14 21.10 -26.69 -40.86
CA CYS A 14 21.03 -25.23 -40.73
C CYS A 14 19.62 -24.72 -40.40
N THR A 15 18.55 -25.35 -40.90
CA THR A 15 17.18 -24.99 -40.51
C THR A 15 16.82 -25.45 -39.09
N LEU A 16 17.34 -26.60 -38.64
CA LEU A 16 17.14 -27.04 -37.25
C LEU A 16 17.91 -26.17 -36.24
N VAL A 17 19.09 -25.63 -36.62
CA VAL A 17 19.86 -24.71 -35.76
C VAL A 17 19.31 -23.28 -35.81
N LEU A 18 18.63 -22.87 -36.90
CA LEU A 18 17.89 -21.61 -36.94
C LEU A 18 16.57 -21.66 -36.16
N GLU A 19 15.88 -22.82 -36.13
CA GLU A 19 14.66 -22.99 -35.32
C GLU A 19 14.97 -23.29 -33.84
N LEU A 20 16.11 -23.90 -33.49
CA LEU A 20 16.52 -24.03 -32.08
C LEU A 20 17.05 -22.74 -31.43
N LYS A 21 17.33 -21.69 -32.21
CA LYS A 21 17.66 -20.36 -31.65
C LYS A 21 16.43 -19.55 -31.24
N VAL A 22 15.22 -19.99 -31.58
CA VAL A 22 13.97 -19.26 -31.31
C VAL A 22 13.26 -19.71 -30.02
N CYS A 23 13.78 -20.70 -29.28
CA CYS A 23 13.15 -21.17 -28.03
C CYS A 23 14.09 -21.36 -26.83
N LEU A 24 15.28 -20.75 -26.84
CA LEU A 24 16.21 -20.77 -25.69
C LEU A 24 16.65 -19.35 -25.36
N GLY A 25 15.69 -18.53 -24.91
CA GLY A 25 15.90 -17.13 -24.55
C GLY A 25 15.20 -16.78 -23.25
N GLY A 26 15.61 -17.42 -22.16
CA GLY A 26 15.17 -17.09 -20.81
C GLY A 26 16.30 -17.36 -19.84
N SER A 27 17.39 -16.61 -19.91
CA SER A 27 18.34 -16.56 -18.80
C SER A 27 17.68 -15.75 -17.69
N ASN A 28 17.50 -16.33 -16.50
CA ASN A 28 17.05 -15.60 -15.32
C ASN A 28 17.91 -14.34 -15.13
N LEU A 29 17.26 -13.18 -14.97
CA LEU A 29 17.95 -11.92 -14.71
C LEU A 29 18.54 -11.94 -13.29
N ASP A 30 17.69 -12.30 -12.33
CA ASP A 30 18.07 -12.55 -10.95
C ASP A 30 17.15 -13.63 -10.33
N ASP A 31 17.20 -13.78 -9.00
CA ASP A 31 16.43 -14.81 -8.30
C ASP A 31 14.92 -14.51 -8.32
N TYR A 32 14.52 -13.25 -8.51
CA TYR A 32 13.14 -12.81 -8.57
C TYR A 32 12.60 -12.69 -10.01
N ILE A 33 13.42 -12.33 -11.00
CA ILE A 33 12.99 -12.10 -12.39
C ILE A 33 13.49 -13.24 -13.26
N LEU A 34 12.58 -14.16 -13.60
CA LEU A 34 12.88 -15.37 -14.35
C LEU A 34 12.98 -15.10 -15.86
N HIS A 35 12.17 -14.18 -16.38
CA HIS A 35 12.16 -13.83 -17.79
C HIS A 35 11.94 -12.32 -18.00
N TYR A 36 12.66 -11.76 -18.96
CA TYR A 36 12.68 -10.34 -19.24
C TYR A 36 13.04 -10.07 -20.71
N GLU A 37 12.74 -8.87 -21.18
CA GLU A 37 13.28 -8.30 -22.41
C GLU A 37 14.02 -6.99 -22.12
N GLU A 38 15.07 -6.74 -22.88
CA GLU A 38 15.78 -5.45 -22.84
C GLU A 38 14.96 -4.40 -23.61
N LEU A 39 14.85 -3.20 -23.04
CA LEU A 39 14.04 -2.11 -23.58
C LEU A 39 14.90 -0.88 -23.89
N SER A 40 14.73 -0.33 -25.09
CA SER A 40 15.35 0.92 -25.52
C SER A 40 14.39 1.71 -26.40
N TYR A 41 14.36 3.02 -26.16
CA TYR A 41 13.66 4.01 -26.98
C TYR A 41 14.45 5.34 -26.89
N ASP A 42 14.06 6.35 -27.67
CA ASP A 42 14.75 7.65 -27.66
C ASP A 42 14.47 8.40 -26.35
N SER A 43 15.38 8.23 -25.37
CA SER A 43 15.30 8.92 -24.08
C SER A 43 15.48 10.43 -24.20
N GLY A 44 16.24 10.91 -25.20
CA GLY A 44 16.43 12.32 -25.45
C GLY A 44 15.12 12.99 -25.89
N ASP A 45 14.42 12.39 -26.86
CA ASP A 45 13.12 12.87 -27.31
C ASP A 45 12.06 12.79 -26.19
N LEU A 46 12.01 11.68 -25.43
CA LEU A 46 11.07 11.57 -24.31
C LEU A 46 11.34 12.64 -23.24
N HIS A 47 12.60 12.93 -22.93
CA HIS A 47 12.96 14.01 -22.02
C HIS A 47 12.48 15.38 -22.53
N GLN A 48 12.69 15.68 -23.82
CA GLN A 48 12.21 16.94 -24.41
C GLN A 48 10.68 17.04 -24.43
N ARG A 49 9.96 15.93 -24.68
CA ARG A 49 8.49 15.88 -24.57
C ARG A 49 8.02 16.12 -23.13
N HIS A 50 8.68 15.51 -22.15
CA HIS A 50 8.42 15.73 -20.73
C HIS A 50 8.62 17.21 -20.34
N LEU A 51 9.76 17.82 -20.71
CA LEU A 51 10.02 19.24 -20.44
C LEU A 51 8.99 20.18 -21.09
N ARG A 52 8.51 19.85 -22.30
CA ARG A 52 7.42 20.58 -22.97
C ARG A 52 6.10 20.41 -22.23
N SER A 53 5.77 19.19 -21.79
CA SER A 53 4.56 18.90 -21.00
C SER A 53 4.54 19.61 -19.65
N LYS A 54 5.70 19.84 -19.00
CA LYS A 54 5.77 20.68 -17.79
C LYS A 54 5.24 22.09 -18.03
N ARG A 55 5.42 22.65 -19.23
CA ARG A 55 5.04 24.03 -19.60
C ARG A 55 3.69 24.14 -20.32
N SER A 56 3.09 23.02 -20.71
CA SER A 56 1.87 22.96 -21.52
C SER A 56 0.62 22.69 -20.65
N THR A 57 -0.51 23.25 -21.07
CA THR A 57 -1.84 23.04 -20.46
C THR A 57 -2.42 21.66 -20.75
N ASP A 58 -2.14 21.07 -21.92
CA ASP A 58 -2.66 19.74 -22.29
C ASP A 58 -1.93 18.63 -21.54
N GLY A 59 -0.63 18.82 -21.24
CA GLY A 59 0.14 17.96 -20.34
C GLY A 59 0.38 16.51 -20.79
N ILE A 60 -0.03 16.12 -22.00
CA ILE A 60 0.06 14.74 -22.51
C ILE A 60 1.48 14.43 -23.02
N VAL A 61 1.99 13.25 -22.66
CA VAL A 61 3.25 12.70 -23.18
C VAL A 61 2.97 11.34 -23.82
N HIS A 62 3.46 11.15 -25.05
CA HIS A 62 3.37 9.87 -25.75
C HIS A 62 4.71 9.13 -25.70
N LEU A 63 4.66 7.84 -25.38
CA LEU A 63 5.80 6.93 -25.36
C LEU A 63 5.43 5.65 -26.12
N ASP A 64 6.17 5.36 -27.17
CA ASP A 64 5.98 4.18 -28.02
C ASP A 64 7.21 3.27 -27.95
N PHE A 65 7.01 1.98 -27.77
CA PHE A 65 8.07 0.96 -27.82
C PHE A 65 7.52 -0.43 -28.13
N ASP A 66 8.41 -1.36 -28.45
CA ASP A 66 8.11 -2.76 -28.75
C ASP A 66 8.66 -3.66 -27.62
N ALA A 67 7.85 -4.60 -27.12
CA ALA A 67 8.28 -5.64 -26.17
C ALA A 67 7.31 -6.84 -26.19
N PHE A 68 7.80 -8.05 -25.94
CA PHE A 68 7.05 -9.31 -25.92
C PHE A 68 6.21 -9.52 -27.18
N GLY A 69 6.75 -9.13 -28.34
CA GLY A 69 6.05 -9.16 -29.63
C GLY A 69 4.85 -8.22 -29.73
N ARG A 70 4.71 -7.24 -28.82
CA ARG A 70 3.64 -6.25 -28.78
C ARG A 70 4.18 -4.83 -28.94
N LYS A 71 3.42 -4.00 -29.66
CA LYS A 71 3.59 -2.54 -29.71
C LYS A 71 2.85 -1.88 -28.56
N PHE A 72 3.60 -1.25 -27.66
CA PHE A 72 3.06 -0.39 -26.61
C PHE A 72 3.04 1.04 -27.11
N LYS A 73 1.87 1.68 -26.99
CA LYS A 73 1.67 3.09 -27.32
C LYS A 73 1.02 3.77 -26.13
N LEU A 74 1.84 4.33 -25.25
CA LEU A 74 1.40 4.88 -23.99
C LEU A 74 0.97 6.34 -24.18
N GLN A 75 -0.18 6.69 -23.62
CA GLN A 75 -0.65 8.07 -23.49
C GLN A 75 -0.62 8.44 -22.00
N LEU A 76 0.33 9.29 -21.63
CA LEU A 76 0.63 9.63 -20.24
C LEU A 76 0.17 11.06 -19.94
N ARG A 77 -0.39 11.26 -18.75
CA ARG A 77 -0.80 12.55 -18.18
C ARG A 77 -0.16 12.70 -16.81
N LYS A 78 0.21 13.93 -16.46
CA LYS A 78 0.79 14.22 -15.14
C LYS A 78 -0.23 13.88 -14.05
N ASP A 79 0.22 13.20 -13.02
CA ASP A 79 -0.65 12.78 -11.91
C ASP A 79 0.12 12.81 -10.59
N THR A 80 -0.31 13.72 -9.72
CA THR A 80 0.21 13.92 -8.37
C THR A 80 -0.84 13.64 -7.30
N SER A 81 -1.98 13.01 -7.66
CA SER A 81 -3.15 12.81 -6.77
C SER A 81 -2.84 12.01 -5.50
N VAL A 82 -1.79 11.19 -5.51
CA VAL A 82 -1.34 10.47 -4.31
C VAL A 82 -0.65 11.35 -3.27
N PHE A 83 -0.35 12.61 -3.60
CA PHE A 83 0.18 13.60 -2.67
C PHE A 83 -0.92 14.60 -2.31
N THR A 84 -1.01 14.96 -1.04
CA THR A 84 -1.94 16.01 -0.62
C THR A 84 -1.55 17.35 -1.28
N PRO A 85 -2.49 18.28 -1.53
CA PRO A 85 -2.18 19.59 -2.09
C PRO A 85 -1.22 20.43 -1.22
N GLN A 86 -1.16 20.13 0.08
CA GLN A 86 -0.27 20.74 1.07
C GLN A 86 1.00 19.91 1.32
N HIS A 87 1.32 18.95 0.43
CA HIS A 87 2.51 18.12 0.57
C HIS A 87 3.77 18.98 0.66
N MET A 88 4.62 18.63 1.63
CA MET A 88 5.94 19.23 1.81
C MET A 88 6.96 18.13 2.05
N MET A 89 8.18 18.35 1.54
CA MET A 89 9.33 17.53 1.85
C MET A 89 10.12 18.14 3.00
N GLU A 90 10.42 17.31 3.99
CA GLU A 90 11.27 17.66 5.12
C GLU A 90 12.72 17.31 4.83
N GLU A 91 13.60 18.30 5.00
CA GLU A 91 15.04 18.17 4.86
C GLU A 91 15.70 17.67 6.16
N ALA A 92 16.99 17.36 6.08
CA ALA A 92 17.71 16.78 7.21
C ALA A 92 17.85 17.72 8.42
N ASP A 93 17.69 19.03 8.23
CA ASP A 93 17.69 20.07 9.26
C ASP A 93 16.30 20.36 9.85
N GLY A 94 15.26 19.65 9.38
CA GLY A 94 13.86 19.84 9.79
C GLY A 94 13.11 20.92 9.01
N ASN A 95 13.75 21.59 8.04
CA ASN A 95 13.07 22.57 7.20
C ASN A 95 12.15 21.89 6.20
N LEU A 96 10.98 22.51 5.98
CA LEU A 96 9.99 22.05 5.01
C LEU A 96 10.15 22.83 3.70
N ARG A 97 10.20 22.11 2.57
CA ARG A 97 10.18 22.71 1.24
C ARG A 97 9.21 22.04 0.28
N TYR A 98 8.82 22.80 -0.73
CA TYR A 98 8.09 22.29 -1.87
C TYR A 98 9.01 21.47 -2.79
N VAL A 99 8.46 20.47 -3.47
CA VAL A 99 9.16 19.65 -4.46
C VAL A 99 8.34 19.57 -5.74
N ASP A 100 9.03 19.69 -6.88
CA ASP A 100 8.39 19.48 -8.18
C ASP A 100 8.12 17.99 -8.41
N LEU A 101 6.85 17.60 -8.39
CA LEU A 101 6.39 16.22 -8.63
C LEU A 101 5.91 15.99 -10.08
N SER A 102 6.17 16.91 -11.00
CA SER A 102 5.68 16.85 -12.39
C SER A 102 6.29 15.74 -13.24
N PHE A 103 7.24 14.97 -12.70
CA PHE A 103 7.79 13.76 -13.31
C PHE A 103 6.92 12.51 -13.10
N LEU A 104 5.86 12.59 -12.29
CA LEU A 104 4.90 11.52 -12.04
C LEU A 104 3.78 11.50 -13.08
N TYR A 105 3.45 10.31 -13.57
CA TYR A 105 2.49 10.11 -14.63
C TYR A 105 1.51 8.98 -14.31
N THR A 106 0.29 9.14 -14.83
CA THR A 106 -0.67 8.04 -15.04
C THR A 106 -1.12 8.05 -16.49
N GLY A 107 -1.71 6.97 -16.99
CA GLY A 107 -2.09 6.91 -18.39
C GLY A 107 -2.78 5.62 -18.79
N GLU A 108 -2.87 5.44 -20.11
CA GLU A 108 -3.47 4.28 -20.74
C GLU A 108 -2.67 3.84 -21.97
N VAL A 109 -2.85 2.60 -22.39
CA VAL A 109 -2.31 2.08 -23.64
C VAL A 109 -3.32 2.32 -24.75
N MET A 110 -2.94 3.10 -25.76
CA MET A 110 -3.82 3.46 -26.87
C MET A 110 -4.34 2.22 -27.58
N GLY A 111 -5.67 2.14 -27.72
CA GLY A 111 -6.36 1.01 -28.37
C GLY A 111 -6.70 -0.15 -27.44
N ILE A 112 -6.25 -0.15 -26.17
CA ILE A 112 -6.59 -1.18 -25.18
C ILE A 112 -7.46 -0.56 -24.09
N ARG A 113 -8.77 -0.85 -24.13
CA ARG A 113 -9.74 -0.35 -23.15
C ARG A 113 -9.47 -0.95 -21.76
N GLY A 114 -9.59 -0.10 -20.73
CA GLY A 114 -9.35 -0.49 -19.33
C GLY A 114 -7.88 -0.65 -18.96
N SER A 115 -6.95 -0.41 -19.90
CA SER A 115 -5.51 -0.41 -19.58
C SER A 115 -5.15 0.76 -18.69
N LYS A 116 -4.23 0.52 -17.76
CA LYS A 116 -3.74 1.54 -16.83
C LYS A 116 -2.22 1.56 -16.86
N VAL A 117 -1.65 2.75 -16.85
CA VAL A 117 -0.21 2.96 -16.76
C VAL A 117 0.04 3.86 -15.57
N ASP A 118 0.96 3.47 -14.71
CA ASP A 118 1.42 4.30 -13.59
C ASP A 118 2.94 4.29 -13.57
N GLY A 119 3.56 5.47 -13.43
CA GLY A 119 5.02 5.53 -13.42
C GLY A 119 5.59 6.94 -13.38
N ALA A 120 6.88 7.04 -13.63
CA ALA A 120 7.64 8.27 -13.62
C ALA A 120 8.57 8.37 -14.84
N ILE A 121 8.77 9.60 -15.33
CA ILE A 121 9.75 9.90 -16.38
C ILE A 121 10.87 10.73 -15.75
N ILE A 122 12.02 10.10 -15.51
CA ILE A 122 13.20 10.76 -14.93
C ILE A 122 14.33 10.65 -15.95
N GLN A 123 14.89 11.79 -16.35
CA GLN A 123 15.89 11.91 -17.42
C GLN A 123 15.51 11.23 -18.75
N GLY A 124 14.22 11.24 -19.08
CA GLY A 124 13.73 10.61 -20.32
C GLY A 124 13.70 9.08 -20.26
N ILE A 125 13.84 8.48 -19.09
CA ILE A 125 13.64 7.05 -18.86
C ILE A 125 12.37 6.88 -18.04
N PHE A 126 11.37 6.24 -18.64
CA PHE A 126 10.16 5.78 -18.00
C PHE A 126 10.46 4.57 -17.12
N ARG A 127 9.88 4.58 -15.93
CA ARG A 127 9.87 3.49 -14.96
C ARG A 127 8.48 3.40 -14.34
N GLY A 128 7.97 2.19 -14.18
CA GLY A 128 6.60 2.03 -13.72
C GLY A 128 5.97 0.73 -14.21
N GLU A 129 4.65 0.70 -14.18
CA GLU A 129 3.86 -0.49 -14.47
C GLU A 129 2.77 -0.20 -15.50
N ILE A 130 2.48 -1.21 -16.31
CA ILE A 130 1.46 -1.19 -17.36
C ILE A 130 0.54 -2.36 -17.11
N HIS A 131 -0.66 -2.08 -16.63
CA HIS A 131 -1.70 -3.08 -16.43
C HIS A 131 -2.52 -3.25 -17.70
N ILE A 132 -2.49 -4.47 -18.26
CA ILE A 132 -3.30 -4.86 -19.41
C ILE A 132 -4.41 -5.81 -18.93
N PRO A 133 -5.69 -5.40 -18.97
CA PRO A 133 -6.80 -6.24 -18.54
C PRO A 133 -6.83 -7.57 -19.30
N GLY A 134 -6.94 -8.67 -18.55
CA GLY A 134 -7.02 -10.02 -19.11
C GLY A 134 -5.71 -10.62 -19.61
N ASP A 135 -4.57 -9.94 -19.42
CA ASP A 135 -3.24 -10.45 -19.79
C ASP A 135 -2.30 -10.54 -18.59
N THR A 136 -1.69 -9.42 -18.19
CA THR A 136 -0.74 -9.33 -17.08
C THR A 136 -0.42 -7.86 -16.80
N VAL A 137 0.25 -7.60 -15.68
CA VAL A 137 1.00 -6.36 -15.47
C VAL A 137 2.40 -6.51 -16.06
N TYR A 138 2.87 -5.47 -16.74
CA TYR A 138 4.25 -5.33 -17.20
C TYR A 138 4.96 -4.30 -16.33
N HIS A 139 6.19 -4.57 -15.95
CA HIS A 139 7.04 -3.69 -15.14
C HIS A 139 8.22 -3.22 -15.95
N ILE A 140 8.52 -1.93 -15.86
CA ILE A 140 9.66 -1.30 -16.53
C ILE A 140 10.57 -0.72 -15.46
N GLU A 141 11.80 -1.19 -15.46
CA GLU A 141 12.84 -0.75 -14.54
C GLU A 141 14.12 -0.34 -15.26
N VAL A 142 14.96 0.45 -14.60
CA VAL A 142 16.25 0.87 -15.16
C VAL A 142 17.26 -0.25 -15.05
N ASN A 143 18.05 -0.41 -16.12
CA ASN A 143 19.06 -1.47 -16.23
C ASN A 143 20.15 -1.43 -15.14
N ASN A 144 20.41 -0.27 -14.55
CA ASN A 144 21.44 -0.05 -13.53
C ASN A 144 21.14 -0.77 -12.21
N ARG A 145 19.93 -1.31 -12.05
CA ARG A 145 19.57 -2.26 -11.00
C ARG A 145 20.28 -3.59 -11.15
N PHE A 146 20.54 -4.04 -12.37
CA PHE A 146 20.98 -5.40 -12.66
C PHE A 146 22.48 -5.46 -12.96
N ASN A 147 23.07 -6.64 -12.77
CA ASN A 147 24.51 -6.81 -12.92
C ASN A 147 24.91 -6.63 -14.40
N LYS A 148 25.88 -5.75 -14.67
CA LYS A 148 26.28 -5.35 -16.05
C LYS A 148 26.80 -6.51 -16.91
N SER A 149 27.20 -7.62 -16.29
CA SER A 149 27.64 -8.83 -17.01
C SER A 149 26.49 -9.59 -17.69
N GLN A 150 25.23 -9.31 -17.34
CA GLN A 150 24.05 -10.00 -17.87
C GLN A 150 23.29 -9.21 -18.95
N LEU A 151 23.57 -7.91 -19.11
CA LEU A 151 22.82 -7.03 -20.02
C LEU A 151 23.67 -6.51 -21.17
N SER A 152 23.07 -6.40 -22.35
CA SER A 152 23.74 -5.93 -23.56
C SER A 152 24.06 -4.43 -23.48
N ALA A 153 25.21 -4.03 -24.03
CA ALA A 153 25.57 -2.63 -24.14
C ALA A 153 24.60 -1.88 -25.08
N GLY A 154 23.81 -0.94 -24.55
CA GLY A 154 22.97 -0.03 -25.34
C GLY A 154 21.51 0.11 -24.89
N HIS A 155 21.01 -0.81 -24.06
CA HIS A 155 19.65 -0.70 -23.50
C HIS A 155 19.68 0.03 -22.16
N HIS A 156 18.71 0.90 -21.90
CA HIS A 156 18.64 1.67 -20.65
C HIS A 156 17.60 1.11 -19.66
N SER A 157 16.66 0.29 -20.14
CA SER A 157 15.58 -0.27 -19.32
C SER A 157 15.43 -1.77 -19.55
N VAL A 158 14.76 -2.43 -18.62
CA VAL A 158 14.32 -3.82 -18.70
C VAL A 158 12.82 -3.85 -18.51
N ILE A 159 12.13 -4.70 -19.27
CA ILE A 159 10.70 -4.96 -19.13
C ILE A 159 10.45 -6.44 -18.82
N TYR A 160 9.59 -6.71 -17.85
CA TYR A 160 9.20 -8.06 -17.44
C TYR A 160 7.72 -8.11 -17.07
N ARG A 161 7.13 -9.31 -17.02
CA ARG A 161 5.71 -9.52 -16.68
C ARG A 161 5.57 -10.05 -15.26
N ASP A 162 4.46 -9.76 -14.59
CA ASP A 162 4.16 -10.32 -13.26
C ASP A 162 4.28 -11.85 -13.22
N LYS A 163 3.78 -12.54 -14.25
CA LYS A 163 3.86 -14.01 -14.35
C LYS A 163 5.28 -14.57 -14.51
N ASP A 164 6.25 -13.72 -14.84
CA ASP A 164 7.66 -14.09 -14.98
C ASP A 164 8.45 -13.79 -13.69
N LEU A 165 7.76 -13.40 -12.61
CA LEU A 165 8.36 -13.16 -11.30
C LEU A 165 8.26 -14.39 -10.39
N ASN A 166 9.34 -14.67 -9.69
CA ASN A 166 9.36 -15.48 -8.49
C ASN A 166 9.37 -14.54 -7.29
N LEU A 167 8.21 -14.21 -6.72
CA LEU A 167 8.15 -13.26 -5.58
C LEU A 167 8.57 -13.87 -4.25
N ASP A 168 8.83 -15.18 -4.19
CA ASP A 168 9.38 -15.83 -3.00
C ASP A 168 10.52 -16.83 -3.30
N PRO A 169 11.67 -16.35 -3.80
CA PRO A 169 12.79 -17.22 -4.15
C PRO A 169 13.46 -17.84 -2.92
N TYR A 170 13.35 -17.19 -1.76
CA TYR A 170 14.03 -17.57 -0.53
C TYR A 170 13.16 -18.39 0.43
N ARG A 171 12.01 -18.90 -0.01
CA ARG A 171 11.12 -19.71 0.84
C ARG A 171 11.84 -20.85 1.56
N ILE A 172 12.60 -21.64 0.81
CA ILE A 172 13.33 -22.80 1.34
C ILE A 172 14.46 -22.36 2.28
N GLN A 173 15.16 -21.27 1.94
CA GLN A 173 16.21 -20.73 2.80
C GLN A 173 15.64 -20.26 4.14
N ARG A 174 14.53 -19.50 4.13
CA ARG A 174 13.83 -19.09 5.37
C ARG A 174 13.38 -20.28 6.19
N GLU A 175 12.82 -21.31 5.56
CA GLU A 175 12.43 -22.54 6.29
C GLU A 175 13.63 -23.26 6.92
N ARG A 176 14.78 -23.29 6.24
CA ARG A 176 16.02 -23.85 6.80
C ARG A 176 16.52 -23.02 7.97
N ASP A 177 16.60 -21.70 7.82
CA ASP A 177 17.03 -20.78 8.87
C ASP A 177 16.11 -20.89 10.09
N ARG A 178 14.79 -20.98 9.88
CA ARG A 178 13.80 -21.25 10.93
C ARG A 178 14.05 -22.59 11.62
N ARG A 179 14.31 -23.66 10.88
CA ARG A 179 14.60 -24.99 11.46
C ARG A 179 15.87 -24.98 12.29
N GLU A 180 16.91 -24.28 11.83
CA GLU A 180 18.17 -24.11 12.57
C GLU A 180 17.96 -23.28 13.85
N ALA A 181 17.22 -22.17 13.76
CA ALA A 181 16.84 -21.38 14.94
C ALA A 181 15.96 -22.18 15.92
N SER A 182 15.03 -23.00 15.40
CA SER A 182 14.13 -23.82 16.23
C SER A 182 14.84 -24.93 17.02
N LYS A 183 16.02 -25.37 16.56
CA LYS A 183 16.88 -26.28 17.32
C LYS A 183 17.54 -25.60 18.54
N ALA A 184 17.62 -24.28 18.54
CA ALA A 184 18.09 -23.49 19.67
C ALA A 184 16.93 -23.08 20.61
N ILE A 185 15.71 -22.86 20.09
CA ILE A 185 14.51 -22.48 20.85
C ILE A 185 13.25 -23.08 20.20
N SER A 186 12.43 -23.81 20.97
CA SER A 186 11.18 -24.44 20.51
C SER A 186 10.07 -23.42 20.25
N THR A 187 9.97 -22.85 19.04
CA THR A 187 8.75 -22.16 18.60
C THR A 187 8.49 -22.30 17.09
N SER A 188 7.20 -22.34 16.73
CA SER A 188 6.66 -22.75 15.43
C SER A 188 6.10 -21.57 14.64
N GLY A 189 6.42 -21.47 13.34
CA GLY A 189 5.44 -21.10 12.30
C GLY A 189 5.06 -19.63 12.04
N TYR A 190 5.77 -18.61 12.52
CA TYR A 190 5.43 -17.19 12.23
C TYR A 190 6.55 -16.45 11.47
N CYS A 191 6.20 -15.54 10.56
CA CYS A 191 7.09 -14.46 10.14
C CYS A 191 7.03 -13.38 11.22
N GLY A 192 8.19 -12.92 11.65
CA GLY A 192 8.36 -12.22 12.93
C GLY A 192 9.12 -13.11 13.90
N TYR A 193 10.34 -12.69 14.22
CA TYR A 193 11.12 -13.26 15.31
C TYR A 193 10.25 -13.22 16.58
N ASP A 194 9.93 -14.36 17.21
CA ASP A 194 8.96 -14.41 18.31
C ASP A 194 9.29 -13.42 19.45
N GLN A 195 10.58 -13.15 19.66
CA GLN A 195 11.03 -12.16 20.63
C GLN A 195 10.61 -10.74 20.24
N ALA A 196 10.57 -10.39 18.95
CA ALA A 196 10.08 -9.11 18.46
C ALA A 196 8.58 -8.94 18.74
N VAL A 197 7.77 -9.96 18.42
CA VAL A 197 6.32 -9.93 18.69
C VAL A 197 6.03 -9.85 20.18
N GLN A 198 6.75 -10.62 21.01
CA GLN A 198 6.63 -10.57 22.46
C GLN A 198 7.05 -9.21 23.02
N TRP A 199 8.18 -8.66 22.54
CA TRP A 199 8.64 -7.33 22.89
C TRP A 199 7.61 -6.25 22.51
N MET A 200 7.07 -6.30 21.29
CA MET A 200 6.01 -5.38 20.84
C MET A 200 4.79 -5.46 21.75
N ARG A 201 4.32 -6.66 22.08
CA ARG A 201 3.21 -6.84 23.03
C ARG A 201 3.53 -6.22 24.39
N SER A 202 4.76 -6.40 24.89
CA SER A 202 5.19 -5.81 26.17
C SER A 202 5.19 -4.27 26.14
N VAL A 203 5.53 -3.66 25.00
CA VAL A 203 5.49 -2.19 24.82
C VAL A 203 4.05 -1.69 24.79
N VAL A 204 3.16 -2.34 24.05
CA VAL A 204 1.75 -1.95 23.98
C VAL A 204 1.09 -2.06 25.37
N GLN A 205 1.42 -3.10 26.13
CA GLN A 205 0.90 -3.32 27.48
C GLN A 205 1.48 -2.36 28.54
N SER A 206 2.59 -1.67 28.24
CA SER A 206 3.24 -0.74 29.17
C SER A 206 2.80 0.71 29.00
N GLU A 207 1.71 0.94 28.27
CA GLU A 207 1.07 2.25 28.14
C GLU A 207 0.76 2.85 29.52
N VAL A 208 1.22 4.08 29.75
CA VAL A 208 0.93 4.82 30.98
C VAL A 208 -0.39 5.57 30.79
N THR A 209 -1.49 5.05 31.34
CA THR A 209 -2.81 5.71 31.29
C THR A 209 -2.96 6.76 32.40
N GLN A 210 -3.86 7.75 32.24
CA GLN A 210 -4.12 8.74 33.30
C GLN A 210 -4.58 8.09 34.62
N ASP A 211 -5.24 6.93 34.57
CA ASP A 211 -5.61 6.16 35.76
C ASP A 211 -4.38 5.56 36.47
N THR A 212 -3.36 5.09 35.73
CA THR A 212 -2.09 4.67 36.36
C THR A 212 -1.31 5.83 37.00
N ILE A 213 -1.42 7.05 36.45
CA ILE A 213 -0.85 8.27 37.05
C ILE A 213 -1.62 8.68 38.30
N ARG A 214 -2.96 8.60 38.28
CA ARG A 214 -3.82 8.84 39.45
C ARG A 214 -3.54 7.83 40.55
N HIS A 215 -3.44 6.54 40.23
CA HIS A 215 -3.05 5.50 41.17
C HIS A 215 -1.62 5.67 41.67
N ARG A 216 -0.66 6.15 40.88
CA ARG A 216 0.68 6.50 41.38
C ARG A 216 0.68 7.70 42.34
N ARG A 217 -0.16 8.71 42.09
CA ARG A 217 -0.32 9.86 43.00
C ARG A 217 -1.06 9.47 44.28
N SER A 218 -2.08 8.62 44.19
CA SER A 218 -2.81 8.09 45.35
C SER A 218 -2.03 7.01 46.12
N ALA A 219 -1.14 6.27 45.46
CA ALA A 219 -0.24 5.30 46.09
C ALA A 219 0.98 5.95 46.77
N MET A 220 1.22 7.25 46.55
CA MET A 220 2.12 8.06 47.37
C MET A 220 1.43 8.66 48.61
N GLU A 221 0.11 8.48 48.77
CA GLU A 221 -0.70 9.10 49.83
C GLU A 221 -1.45 8.09 50.73
N TRP A 222 -1.32 6.78 50.49
CA TRP A 222 -1.78 5.72 51.40
C TRP A 222 -0.74 4.61 51.51
N GLN A 223 0.22 4.81 52.42
CA GLN A 223 1.22 3.81 52.76
C GLN A 223 1.18 3.58 54.28
N GLU A 224 0.14 2.89 54.74
CA GLU A 224 0.11 2.15 56.01
C GLU A 224 -1.21 1.35 56.07
N VAL A 225 -1.13 0.04 55.81
CA VAL A 225 -1.75 -1.08 56.56
C VAL A 225 -1.54 -2.34 55.71
N SER A 226 -0.95 -3.34 56.33
CA SER A 226 -0.51 -4.61 55.76
C SER A 226 -1.60 -5.70 55.76
N ASP A 227 -1.31 -6.71 54.95
CA ASP A 227 -1.60 -8.15 55.12
C ASP A 227 -2.88 -8.82 54.56
N GLU A 228 -2.57 -9.82 53.72
CA GLU A 228 -3.15 -11.16 53.53
C GLU A 228 -4.62 -11.34 53.09
N HIS A 229 -4.83 -11.95 51.90
CA HIS A 229 -5.35 -13.33 51.76
C HIS A 229 -5.57 -13.78 50.29
N GLU A 230 -5.49 -15.10 50.12
CA GLU A 230 -5.58 -15.94 48.92
C GLU A 230 -6.98 -16.10 48.25
N HIS A 231 -6.93 -16.45 46.96
CA HIS A 231 -7.73 -17.45 46.20
C HIS A 231 -9.27 -17.33 45.95
N GLN A 232 -9.60 -17.58 44.66
CA GLN A 232 -10.78 -18.25 44.05
C GLN A 232 -11.87 -17.46 43.26
N ASN A 233 -11.86 -17.70 41.94
CA ASN A 233 -12.93 -18.18 41.02
C ASN A 233 -14.31 -17.51 40.86
N VAL A 234 -14.60 -17.20 39.59
CA VAL A 234 -15.77 -17.60 38.74
C VAL A 234 -17.14 -16.87 38.88
N GLU A 235 -17.55 -16.35 37.72
CA GLU A 235 -18.89 -16.09 37.13
C GLU A 235 -19.85 -14.97 37.61
N ASP A 236 -20.39 -14.35 36.56
CA ASP A 236 -21.67 -13.64 36.38
C ASP A 236 -21.94 -12.28 37.05
N ASN A 237 -22.14 -11.28 36.19
CA ASN A 237 -23.47 -10.66 36.13
C ASN A 237 -23.79 -9.97 34.79
N ILE A 238 -24.93 -10.42 34.26
CA ILE A 238 -25.69 -9.93 33.11
C ILE A 238 -26.63 -8.81 33.62
N TYR A 239 -26.95 -7.86 32.73
CA TYR A 239 -28.01 -6.82 32.79
C TYR A 239 -27.64 -5.42 33.30
N SER A 240 -27.43 -4.51 32.34
CA SER A 240 -28.36 -3.37 32.15
C SER A 240 -28.21 -2.79 30.75
N SER A 241 -29.02 -3.31 29.84
CA SER A 241 -29.34 -2.74 28.53
C SER A 241 -30.25 -1.51 28.68
N ARG A 242 -29.76 -0.32 28.30
CA ARG A 242 -30.61 0.81 27.86
C ARG A 242 -29.94 1.59 26.72
N LEU A 243 -30.29 1.18 25.50
CA LEU A 243 -30.71 2.01 24.38
C LEU A 243 -29.94 3.32 24.09
N HIS A 244 -28.89 3.23 23.27
CA HIS A 244 -28.68 4.19 22.18
C HIS A 244 -28.56 3.42 20.86
N ARG A 245 -29.71 3.16 20.24
CA ARG A 245 -29.81 2.74 18.85
C ARG A 245 -29.53 3.96 17.97
N GLN A 246 -28.28 4.41 17.91
CA GLN A 246 -27.83 5.36 16.89
C GLN A 246 -27.84 4.65 15.54
N LYS A 247 -28.55 5.26 14.60
CA LYS A 247 -28.74 4.79 13.22
C LYS A 247 -27.36 4.72 12.55
N ARG A 248 -26.92 3.51 12.22
CA ARG A 248 -25.63 3.20 11.58
C ARG A 248 -25.52 3.87 10.21
N GLU A 249 -24.79 4.97 10.11
CA GLU A 249 -24.25 5.43 8.82
C GLU A 249 -22.95 4.64 8.56
N ASN A 250 -23.10 3.51 7.87
CA ASN A 250 -22.06 2.53 7.57
C ASN A 250 -21.19 2.95 6.35
N LEU A 251 -20.66 4.16 6.36
CA LEU A 251 -19.67 4.63 5.39
C LEU A 251 -18.62 5.40 6.18
N ILE A 252 -17.34 5.31 5.80
CA ILE A 252 -16.32 6.24 6.31
C ILE A 252 -16.72 7.71 5.98
N GLY A 253 -17.71 7.89 5.09
CA GLY A 253 -18.26 9.17 4.69
C GLY A 253 -17.23 9.93 3.86
N GLN A 254 -17.34 11.25 3.83
CA GLN A 254 -16.45 12.08 3.03
C GLN A 254 -14.98 12.07 3.48
N LYS A 255 -14.67 11.53 4.67
CA LYS A 255 -13.33 11.55 5.27
C LYS A 255 -12.69 10.17 5.23
N ASN A 256 -12.39 9.68 4.03
CA ASN A 256 -11.90 8.33 3.76
C ASN A 256 -10.38 8.21 3.54
N THR A 257 -9.64 9.32 3.66
CA THR A 257 -8.21 9.34 3.34
C THR A 257 -7.34 9.32 4.60
N CYS A 258 -6.51 8.29 4.73
CA CYS A 258 -5.45 8.16 5.73
C CYS A 258 -4.18 8.87 5.23
N THR A 259 -3.74 9.92 5.95
CA THR A 259 -2.55 10.69 5.58
C THR A 259 -1.26 9.96 5.97
N LEU A 260 -0.29 9.99 5.06
CA LEU A 260 0.99 9.28 5.20
C LEU A 260 2.17 10.26 5.36
N HIS A 261 3.09 9.91 6.26
CA HIS A 261 4.46 10.41 6.26
C HIS A 261 5.40 9.33 5.76
N LEU A 262 5.98 9.51 4.57
CA LEU A 262 6.87 8.52 3.96
C LEU A 262 8.33 8.97 4.05
N ARG A 263 9.19 8.09 4.54
CA ARG A 263 10.59 8.41 4.83
C ARG A 263 11.52 7.40 4.17
N SER A 264 12.70 7.85 3.76
CA SER A 264 13.81 6.96 3.36
C SER A 264 15.00 7.17 4.29
N ASP A 265 15.67 6.08 4.66
CA ASP A 265 16.87 6.13 5.49
C ASP A 265 18.15 6.44 4.68
N PRO A 266 19.28 6.73 5.36
CA PRO A 266 20.55 7.01 4.70
C PRO A 266 21.09 5.87 3.83
N LEU A 267 20.78 4.62 4.15
CA LEU A 267 21.25 3.46 3.37
C LEU A 267 20.49 3.36 2.05
N LEU A 268 19.17 3.53 2.06
CA LEU A 268 18.38 3.60 0.84
C LEU A 268 18.82 4.78 -0.04
N TRP A 269 19.07 5.94 0.56
CA TRP A 269 19.64 7.09 -0.15
C TRP A 269 20.95 6.75 -0.84
N ASN A 270 21.90 6.14 -0.12
CA ASN A 270 23.21 5.81 -0.67
C ASN A 270 23.12 4.79 -1.82
N HIS A 271 22.27 3.76 -1.66
CA HIS A 271 22.02 2.78 -2.71
C HIS A 271 21.48 3.42 -4.00
N VAL A 272 20.50 4.33 -3.87
CA VAL A 272 19.93 5.04 -5.03
C VAL A 272 20.97 6.01 -5.64
N MET A 273 21.80 6.67 -4.83
CA MET A 273 22.88 7.53 -5.31
C MET A 273 23.93 6.76 -6.12
N ASP A 274 24.35 5.59 -5.64
CA ASP A 274 25.33 4.73 -6.30
C ASP A 274 24.84 4.29 -7.69
N LYS A 275 23.55 3.95 -7.80
CA LYS A 275 22.90 3.61 -9.08
C LYS A 275 22.82 4.77 -10.06
N ASN A 276 22.68 5.99 -9.55
CA ASN A 276 22.42 7.19 -10.36
C ASN A 276 23.65 8.08 -10.52
N LYS A 277 24.86 7.50 -10.47
CA LYS A 277 26.14 8.21 -10.68
C LYS A 277 26.30 9.43 -9.76
N GLN A 278 25.83 9.31 -8.51
CA GLN A 278 25.92 10.36 -7.47
C GLN A 278 25.15 11.65 -7.81
N ASN A 279 24.11 11.58 -8.65
CA ASN A 279 23.24 12.74 -8.91
C ASN A 279 22.10 12.81 -7.88
N LYS A 280 22.14 13.85 -7.04
CA LYS A 280 21.19 14.07 -5.93
C LYS A 280 19.76 14.30 -6.39
N ASP A 281 19.57 15.06 -7.46
CA ASP A 281 18.25 15.41 -7.97
C ASP A 281 17.54 14.16 -8.51
N ILE A 282 18.25 13.34 -9.30
CA ILE A 282 17.73 12.06 -9.79
C ILE A 282 17.40 11.16 -8.61
N ALA A 283 18.33 10.98 -7.67
CA ALA A 283 18.15 10.05 -6.56
C ALA A 283 16.92 10.41 -5.70
N GLN A 284 16.68 11.70 -5.47
CA GLN A 284 15.48 12.16 -4.81
C GLN A 284 14.22 11.85 -5.63
N ASP A 285 14.21 12.16 -6.92
CA ASP A 285 13.07 11.90 -7.80
C ASP A 285 12.74 10.40 -7.88
N GLU A 286 13.77 9.52 -7.87
CA GLU A 286 13.58 8.07 -7.78
C GLU A 286 12.87 7.64 -6.49
N ILE A 287 13.29 8.17 -5.34
CA ILE A 287 12.70 7.84 -4.04
C ILE A 287 11.26 8.34 -3.97
N LEU A 288 10.98 9.54 -4.50
CA LEU A 288 9.63 10.10 -4.53
C LEU A 288 8.73 9.33 -5.52
N ALA A 289 9.24 8.91 -6.67
CA ALA A 289 8.53 8.03 -7.60
C ALA A 289 8.24 6.67 -6.95
N PHE A 290 9.20 6.13 -6.21
CA PHE A 290 9.03 4.90 -5.45
C PHE A 290 7.89 5.02 -4.42
N PHE A 291 7.87 6.10 -3.62
CA PHE A 291 6.77 6.38 -2.69
C PHE A 291 5.43 6.51 -3.39
N ALA A 292 5.36 7.28 -4.48
CA ALA A 292 4.13 7.47 -5.26
C ALA A 292 3.57 6.14 -5.74
N ASN A 293 4.41 5.28 -6.32
CA ASN A 293 4.01 3.96 -6.83
C ASN A 293 3.53 3.02 -5.71
N HIS A 294 4.14 3.09 -4.52
CA HIS A 294 3.69 2.30 -3.35
C HIS A 294 2.32 2.75 -2.87
N VAL A 295 2.07 4.06 -2.83
CA VAL A 295 0.76 4.61 -2.45
C VAL A 295 -0.32 4.30 -3.49
N LYS A 296 0.00 4.39 -4.78
CA LYS A 296 -0.91 3.97 -5.85
C LYS A 296 -1.30 2.50 -5.73
N ALA A 297 -0.36 1.62 -5.39
CA ALA A 297 -0.61 0.20 -5.22
C ALA A 297 -1.54 -0.08 -4.03
N ILE A 298 -1.29 0.52 -2.86
CA ILE A 298 -2.20 0.33 -1.72
C ILE A 298 -3.57 0.96 -1.95
N ASN A 299 -3.67 2.08 -2.68
CA ASN A 299 -4.96 2.67 -3.04
C ASN A 299 -5.77 1.76 -3.98
N ALA A 300 -5.11 1.04 -4.89
CA ALA A 300 -5.78 0.04 -5.72
C ALA A 300 -6.36 -1.13 -4.90
N ILE A 301 -5.61 -1.59 -3.89
CA ILE A 301 -6.00 -2.70 -3.01
C ILE A 301 -7.09 -2.26 -2.01
N TYR A 302 -6.81 -1.25 -1.19
CA TYR A 302 -7.70 -0.80 -0.11
C TYR A 302 -8.93 -0.06 -0.63
N GLY A 303 -8.77 0.75 -1.69
CA GLY A 303 -9.87 1.53 -2.25
C GLY A 303 -10.95 0.67 -2.90
N SER A 304 -10.58 -0.48 -3.47
CA SER A 304 -11.52 -1.45 -4.06
C SER A 304 -12.03 -2.50 -3.05
N THR A 305 -11.46 -2.55 -1.84
CA THR A 305 -11.84 -3.54 -0.84
C THR A 305 -13.05 -3.08 -0.03
N ASN A 306 -14.05 -3.96 0.08
CA ASN A 306 -15.12 -3.84 1.06
C ASN A 306 -14.74 -4.55 2.36
N PHE A 307 -14.44 -3.77 3.40
CA PHE A 307 -14.10 -4.26 4.75
C PHE A 307 -15.38 -4.49 5.54
N THR A 308 -15.66 -5.75 5.89
CA THR A 308 -16.87 -6.10 6.63
C THR A 308 -16.66 -7.33 7.52
N ASP A 309 -17.32 -7.32 8.68
CA ASP A 309 -17.51 -8.45 9.59
C ASP A 309 -18.95 -8.99 9.54
N GLY A 310 -19.76 -8.54 8.58
CA GLY A 310 -21.20 -8.81 8.46
C GLY A 310 -22.10 -7.90 9.30
N ARG A 311 -21.55 -7.05 10.17
CA ARG A 311 -22.30 -6.08 11.01
C ARG A 311 -22.07 -4.65 10.55
N VAL A 312 -20.83 -4.31 10.25
CA VAL A 312 -20.40 -3.02 9.69
C VAL A 312 -19.76 -3.26 8.34
N TRP A 313 -19.80 -2.24 7.48
CA TRP A 313 -19.12 -2.26 6.20
C TRP A 313 -18.45 -0.91 5.95
N TYR A 314 -17.22 -0.95 5.46
CA TYR A 314 -16.44 0.22 5.10
C TYR A 314 -15.81 0.00 3.74
N THR A 315 -15.98 0.98 2.85
CA THR A 315 -15.46 0.97 1.49
C THR A 315 -14.73 2.27 1.21
N GLY A 316 -13.88 2.26 0.18
CA GLY A 316 -13.25 3.49 -0.32
C GLY A 316 -12.14 4.03 0.58
N VAL A 317 -11.47 3.20 1.37
CA VAL A 317 -10.28 3.62 2.14
C VAL A 317 -9.19 4.07 1.16
N GLN A 318 -8.73 5.30 1.32
CA GLN A 318 -7.68 5.91 0.49
C GLN A 318 -6.48 6.33 1.33
N PHE A 319 -5.36 6.54 0.67
CA PHE A 319 -4.12 7.03 1.26
C PHE A 319 -3.57 8.18 0.44
N ALA A 320 -3.04 9.19 1.13
CA ALA A 320 -2.39 10.33 0.50
C ALA A 320 -1.15 10.75 1.29
N VAL A 321 -0.07 11.06 0.57
CA VAL A 321 1.21 11.49 1.15
C VAL A 321 1.12 12.95 1.56
N GLN A 322 1.18 13.21 2.86
CA GLN A 322 1.15 14.55 3.43
C GLN A 322 2.57 15.10 3.63
N ARG A 323 3.52 14.24 4.00
CA ARG A 323 4.92 14.63 4.18
C ARG A 323 5.87 13.56 3.65
N THR A 324 6.99 13.99 3.10
CA THR A 324 8.09 13.08 2.73
C THR A 324 9.40 13.51 3.38
N THR A 325 10.22 12.57 3.82
CA THR A 325 11.57 12.87 4.33
C THR A 325 12.60 11.97 3.63
N VAL A 326 13.60 12.55 3.00
CA VAL A 326 14.73 11.80 2.44
C VAL A 326 15.96 12.05 3.32
N MET A 327 16.32 11.08 4.15
CA MET A 327 17.50 11.20 4.99
C MET A 327 18.76 10.94 4.15
N THR A 328 19.55 11.99 3.92
CA THR A 328 20.81 11.85 3.19
C THR A 328 21.93 11.34 4.10
N TRP A 329 22.85 10.56 3.54
CA TRP A 329 24.03 10.07 4.26
C TRP A 329 24.89 11.23 4.76
N GLU A 330 25.07 12.23 3.90
CA GLU A 330 25.93 13.37 4.19
C GLU A 330 25.44 14.14 5.41
N ALA A 331 24.13 14.31 5.54
CA ALA A 331 23.53 15.06 6.63
C ALA A 331 23.37 14.27 7.93
N LYS A 332 23.09 12.95 7.84
CA LYS A 332 22.78 12.15 9.03
C LYS A 332 23.94 11.30 9.55
N CYS A 333 24.93 10.96 8.73
CA CYS A 333 25.94 9.97 9.09
C CYS A 333 27.38 10.51 9.13
N THR A 334 27.69 11.62 8.46
CA THR A 334 29.08 12.12 8.34
C THR A 334 29.64 12.71 9.63
N ASN A 335 28.82 13.44 10.39
CA ASN A 335 29.28 14.11 11.62
C ASN A 335 29.17 13.15 12.82
N PRO A 336 30.29 12.76 13.48
CA PRO A 336 30.24 11.84 14.60
C PRO A 336 29.43 12.33 15.81
N LEU A 337 29.34 13.66 16.01
CA LEU A 337 28.64 14.25 17.16
C LEU A 337 27.12 14.27 16.98
N THR A 338 26.64 14.29 15.75
CA THR A 338 25.22 14.33 15.40
C THR A 338 24.82 13.11 14.57
N ARG A 339 25.60 12.02 14.66
CA ARG A 339 25.38 10.82 13.88
C ARG A 339 24.05 10.20 14.29
N SER A 340 23.20 9.99 13.31
CA SER A 340 21.91 9.37 13.51
C SER A 340 22.07 7.89 13.88
N PRO A 341 21.24 7.36 14.81
CA PRO A 341 21.18 5.92 15.07
C PRO A 341 20.90 5.10 13.82
N TYR A 342 20.17 5.65 12.83
CA TYR A 342 19.89 4.99 11.55
C TYR A 342 21.14 4.67 10.71
N CYS A 343 22.33 5.13 11.11
CA CYS A 343 23.58 4.86 10.43
C CYS A 343 24.35 3.66 11.02
N ASP A 344 23.83 3.00 12.05
CA ASP A 344 24.44 1.79 12.62
C ASP A 344 24.15 0.59 11.70
N ASP A 345 25.15 -0.25 11.44
CA ASP A 345 25.02 -1.42 10.57
C ASP A 345 24.29 -2.57 11.27
N ASN A 346 24.33 -2.63 12.61
CA ASN A 346 23.79 -3.75 13.41
C ASN A 346 22.36 -3.53 13.92
N LEU A 347 21.56 -2.73 13.22
CA LEU A 347 20.16 -2.51 13.59
C LEU A 347 19.31 -3.70 13.16
N ASP A 348 18.77 -4.43 14.14
CA ASP A 348 17.72 -5.39 13.90
C ASP A 348 16.39 -4.70 13.52
N VAL A 349 15.46 -5.49 12.96
CA VAL A 349 14.17 -4.99 12.50
C VAL A 349 13.35 -4.32 13.62
N SER A 350 13.43 -4.86 14.84
CA SER A 350 12.67 -4.37 16.00
C SER A 350 13.19 -3.01 16.48
N ASN A 351 14.51 -2.87 16.62
CA ASN A 351 15.15 -1.63 17.02
C ASN A 351 15.00 -0.57 15.92
N PHE A 352 15.03 -0.96 14.64
CA PHE A 352 14.78 -0.05 13.53
C PHE A 352 13.36 0.53 13.58
N LEU A 353 12.33 -0.31 13.77
CA LEU A 353 10.94 0.16 13.97
C LEU A 353 10.83 1.01 15.24
N ASN A 354 11.50 0.60 16.32
CA ASN A 354 11.49 1.32 17.58
C ASN A 354 12.06 2.74 17.43
N LEU A 355 13.18 2.89 16.71
CA LEU A 355 13.81 4.19 16.43
C LEU A 355 12.84 5.11 15.68
N HIS A 356 12.17 4.59 14.66
CA HIS A 356 11.14 5.34 13.91
C HIS A 356 9.93 5.71 14.77
N SER A 357 9.59 4.86 15.75
CA SER A 357 8.51 5.09 16.71
C SER A 357 8.84 6.14 17.78
N LEU A 358 10.11 6.52 17.99
CA LEU A 358 10.48 7.53 19.00
C LEU A 358 10.14 8.96 18.60
N GLU A 359 9.88 9.19 17.32
CA GLU A 359 9.51 10.50 16.78
C GLU A 359 8.00 10.74 16.92
N ASN A 360 7.58 12.00 16.97
CA ASN A 360 6.17 12.34 17.05
C ASN A 360 5.54 12.35 15.65
N HIS A 361 4.57 11.46 15.43
CA HIS A 361 3.82 11.31 14.18
C HIS A 361 2.33 11.65 14.32
N ASP A 362 1.96 12.52 15.26
CA ASP A 362 0.57 12.90 15.56
C ASP A 362 -0.17 13.56 14.39
N ASP A 363 0.56 14.23 13.51
CA ASP A 363 0.06 14.94 12.33
C ASP A 363 -0.43 13.99 11.22
N PHE A 364 -0.13 12.70 11.33
CA PHE A 364 -0.34 11.72 10.28
C PHE A 364 -1.20 10.55 10.76
N CYS A 365 -1.94 9.95 9.84
CA CYS A 365 -2.62 8.69 10.11
C CYS A 365 -1.64 7.54 10.29
N LEU A 366 -0.63 7.44 9.41
CA LEU A 366 0.48 6.49 9.50
C LEU A 366 1.80 7.12 9.06
N ALA A 367 2.90 6.65 9.64
CA ALA A 367 4.25 7.05 9.25
C ALA A 367 5.11 5.83 8.92
N TYR A 368 5.70 5.80 7.72
CA TYR A 368 6.49 4.68 7.22
C TYR A 368 7.92 5.06 6.88
N LEU A 369 8.84 4.15 7.18
CA LEU A 369 10.26 4.28 6.85
C LEU A 369 10.70 3.13 5.93
N PHE A 370 11.18 3.50 4.74
CA PHE A 370 11.77 2.58 3.77
C PHE A 370 13.29 2.56 3.90
N THR A 371 13.86 1.36 3.75
CA THR A 371 15.31 1.13 3.88
C THR A 371 15.83 0.12 2.84
N TYR A 372 17.15 0.06 2.70
CA TYR A 372 17.88 -0.95 1.92
C TYR A 372 18.72 -1.85 2.86
N ARG A 373 18.12 -2.28 3.97
CA ARG A 373 18.76 -3.13 5.00
C ARG A 373 18.31 -4.58 4.86
N ASP A 374 19.25 -5.51 4.91
CA ASP A 374 18.91 -6.93 4.92
C ASP A 374 18.60 -7.38 6.35
N PHE A 375 17.33 -7.53 6.67
CA PHE A 375 16.93 -7.97 7.99
C PHE A 375 17.05 -9.48 8.14
N THR A 376 17.44 -9.91 9.34
CA THR A 376 17.61 -11.33 9.66
C THR A 376 16.32 -12.13 9.47
N GLY A 377 16.48 -13.39 9.06
CA GLY A 377 15.36 -14.30 8.81
C GLY A 377 14.50 -13.96 7.58
N GLY A 378 15.00 -13.08 6.70
CA GLY A 378 14.32 -12.66 5.48
C GLY A 378 13.06 -11.84 5.74
N THR A 379 13.12 -11.00 6.76
CA THR A 379 12.00 -10.12 7.15
C THR A 379 11.96 -8.91 6.21
N LEU A 380 10.84 -8.70 5.52
CA LEU A 380 10.69 -7.60 4.56
C LEU A 380 10.08 -6.33 5.15
N GLY A 381 9.41 -6.43 6.30
CA GLY A 381 8.75 -5.33 6.96
C GLY A 381 8.37 -5.66 8.39
N LEU A 382 7.98 -4.63 9.14
CA LEU A 382 7.40 -4.76 10.48
C LEU A 382 6.54 -3.54 10.79
N ALA A 383 5.37 -3.75 11.37
CA ALA A 383 4.44 -2.69 11.75
C ALA A 383 3.75 -2.97 13.09
N TRP A 384 3.39 -1.89 13.80
CA TRP A 384 2.55 -2.01 14.99
C TRP A 384 1.13 -2.44 14.61
N VAL A 385 0.62 -3.48 15.26
CA VAL A 385 -0.70 -4.03 14.94
C VAL A 385 -1.79 -3.20 15.62
N GLY A 386 -2.74 -2.72 14.84
CA GLY A 386 -3.91 -2.02 15.34
C GLY A 386 -4.85 -2.95 16.12
N ALA A 387 -5.59 -2.39 17.07
CA ALA A 387 -6.59 -3.13 17.83
C ALA A 387 -7.87 -2.31 17.98
N PRO A 388 -9.06 -2.95 17.98
CA PRO A 388 -10.32 -2.24 18.18
C PRO A 388 -10.55 -1.87 19.65
N SER A 389 -9.80 -2.46 20.58
CA SER A 389 -9.86 -2.20 22.02
C SER A 389 -8.99 -0.99 22.42
N GLN A 390 -8.87 -0.74 23.72
CA GLN A 390 -7.95 0.28 24.27
C GLN A 390 -6.47 0.00 23.99
N ALA A 391 -6.12 -1.16 23.41
CA ALA A 391 -4.73 -1.45 23.08
C ALA A 391 -4.18 -0.44 22.06
N SER A 392 -3.06 0.18 22.42
CA SER A 392 -2.36 1.14 21.58
C SER A 392 -1.70 0.48 20.37
N GLY A 393 -1.65 1.23 19.27
CA GLY A 393 -1.01 0.83 18.01
C GLY A 393 -1.93 0.96 16.81
N GLY A 394 -1.29 1.03 15.64
CA GLY A 394 -1.95 1.07 14.34
C GLY A 394 -2.42 2.47 13.94
N VAL A 395 -3.38 2.50 13.03
CA VAL A 395 -3.91 3.74 12.45
C VAL A 395 -4.38 4.75 13.50
N CYS A 396 -4.06 6.02 13.27
CA CYS A 396 -4.46 7.15 14.12
C CYS A 396 -3.98 7.09 15.58
N GLU A 397 -3.00 6.25 15.91
CA GLU A 397 -2.41 6.23 17.25
C GLU A 397 -1.61 7.51 17.54
N LYS A 398 -1.72 8.02 18.77
CA LYS A 398 -1.09 9.28 19.18
C LYS A 398 0.23 9.05 19.91
N PHE A 399 1.05 10.09 19.97
CA PHE A 399 2.32 10.13 20.68
C PHE A 399 2.05 10.06 22.19
N LYS A 400 2.43 8.94 22.80
CA LYS A 400 2.14 8.63 24.21
C LYS A 400 3.35 8.01 24.89
N GLN A 401 3.30 7.93 26.22
CA GLN A 401 4.39 7.37 27.01
C GLN A 401 4.18 5.87 27.29
N TYR A 402 5.17 5.06 26.92
CA TYR A 402 5.24 3.61 27.13
C TYR A 402 6.51 3.28 27.90
N SER A 403 6.39 2.63 29.06
CA SER A 403 7.53 2.36 29.95
C SER A 403 8.41 3.60 30.24
N GLY A 404 7.80 4.79 30.32
CA GLY A 404 8.53 6.04 30.57
C GLY A 404 9.10 6.73 29.33
N VAL A 405 9.01 6.12 28.13
CA VAL A 405 9.52 6.67 26.86
C VAL A 405 8.37 7.07 25.96
N TRP A 406 8.45 8.26 25.36
CA TRP A 406 7.44 8.71 24.41
C TRP A 406 7.61 8.03 23.05
N LYS A 407 6.51 7.50 22.50
CA LYS A 407 6.47 6.81 21.21
C LYS A 407 5.17 7.06 20.45
N SER A 408 5.27 7.02 19.13
CA SER A 408 4.17 6.94 18.17
C SER A 408 4.11 5.52 17.60
N LEU A 409 3.02 4.80 17.91
CA LEU A 409 2.81 3.42 17.46
C LEU A 409 1.92 3.34 16.20
N ASN A 410 1.75 4.45 15.47
CA ASN A 410 1.16 4.52 14.13
C ASN A 410 2.23 4.37 13.03
N THR A 411 3.20 3.47 13.25
CA THR A 411 4.43 3.38 12.47
C THR A 411 4.66 1.98 11.88
N GLY A 412 5.34 1.96 10.73
CA GLY A 412 5.79 0.73 10.08
C GLY A 412 7.08 0.93 9.29
N ILE A 413 7.76 -0.16 8.96
CA ILE A 413 9.00 -0.16 8.19
C ILE A 413 8.93 -1.20 7.08
N VAL A 414 9.60 -0.91 5.96
CA VAL A 414 9.71 -1.82 4.81
C VAL A 414 11.14 -1.78 4.28
N THR A 415 11.73 -2.94 4.00
CA THR A 415 13.02 -3.04 3.31
C THR A 415 12.86 -3.47 1.85
N THR A 416 13.78 -2.98 1.04
CA THR A 416 13.92 -3.31 -0.38
C THR A 416 15.07 -4.30 -0.64
N LEU A 417 15.63 -4.91 0.41
CA LEU A 417 16.72 -5.88 0.35
C LEU A 417 16.36 -7.14 1.15
N ASN A 418 16.63 -8.32 0.59
CA ASN A 418 16.37 -9.61 1.23
C ASN A 418 17.38 -10.66 0.77
N TYR A 419 18.09 -11.28 1.72
CA TYR A 419 19.14 -12.26 1.44
C TYR A 419 20.18 -11.75 0.42
N GLY A 420 20.58 -10.48 0.57
CA GLY A 420 21.54 -9.81 -0.30
C GLY A 420 21.02 -9.50 -1.71
N LYS A 421 19.73 -9.72 -2.00
CA LYS A 421 19.11 -9.38 -3.28
C LYS A 421 18.03 -8.33 -3.16
N GLU A 422 18.08 -7.37 -4.07
CA GLU A 422 17.11 -6.30 -4.15
C GLU A 422 15.75 -6.83 -4.58
N VAL A 423 14.76 -6.46 -3.79
CA VAL A 423 13.37 -6.87 -3.92
C VAL A 423 12.72 -6.09 -5.07
N PRO A 424 12.06 -6.74 -6.05
CA PRO A 424 11.35 -6.05 -7.12
C PRO A 424 10.21 -5.16 -6.62
N PHE A 425 9.84 -4.15 -7.42
CA PHE A 425 8.77 -3.23 -7.05
C PHE A 425 7.44 -3.94 -6.74
N SER A 426 7.07 -4.98 -7.48
CA SER A 426 5.83 -5.74 -7.23
C SER A 426 5.80 -6.36 -5.82
N VAL A 427 6.90 -7.00 -5.40
CA VAL A 427 7.01 -7.59 -4.06
C VAL A 427 6.97 -6.50 -3.00
N SER A 428 7.75 -5.42 -3.18
CA SER A 428 7.84 -4.32 -2.21
C SER A 428 6.49 -3.64 -1.96
N LYS A 429 5.66 -3.47 -2.99
CA LYS A 429 4.30 -2.92 -2.88
C LYS A 429 3.38 -3.83 -2.07
N LEU A 430 3.43 -5.15 -2.31
CA LEU A 430 2.64 -6.12 -1.55
C LEU A 430 3.09 -6.19 -0.09
N THR A 431 4.40 -6.16 0.18
CA THR A 431 4.94 -6.04 1.54
C THR A 431 4.41 -4.79 2.22
N PHE A 432 4.45 -3.63 1.54
CA PHE A 432 3.90 -2.40 2.12
C PHE A 432 2.40 -2.52 2.42
N ALA A 433 1.61 -3.10 1.51
CA ALA A 433 0.18 -3.35 1.73
C ALA A 433 -0.08 -4.27 2.95
N HIS A 434 0.76 -5.29 3.12
CA HIS A 434 0.74 -6.23 4.26
C HIS A 434 1.01 -5.51 5.58
N GLU A 435 2.08 -4.71 5.66
CA GLU A 435 2.40 -3.96 6.87
C GLU A 435 1.30 -2.93 7.21
N VAL A 436 0.70 -2.30 6.19
CA VAL A 436 -0.45 -1.40 6.41
C VAL A 436 -1.62 -2.21 6.96
N GLY A 437 -1.79 -3.47 6.54
CA GLY A 437 -2.86 -4.34 7.02
C GLY A 437 -2.73 -4.64 8.51
N HIS A 438 -1.49 -4.78 9.01
CA HIS A 438 -1.22 -4.84 10.44
C HIS A 438 -1.63 -3.56 11.16
N ASN A 439 -1.29 -2.38 10.63
CA ASN A 439 -1.71 -1.10 11.21
C ASN A 439 -3.24 -0.94 11.27
N PHE A 440 -3.96 -1.50 10.29
CA PHE A 440 -5.43 -1.57 10.30
C PHE A 440 -5.99 -2.71 11.18
N GLY A 441 -5.11 -3.47 11.84
CA GLY A 441 -5.44 -4.45 12.86
C GLY A 441 -5.70 -5.87 12.37
N SER A 442 -5.32 -6.18 11.13
CA SER A 442 -5.31 -7.58 10.71
C SER A 442 -4.09 -8.30 11.30
N PRO A 443 -4.28 -9.41 12.03
CA PRO A 443 -3.21 -10.38 12.25
C PRO A 443 -2.92 -11.14 10.95
N HIS A 444 -1.94 -12.03 10.99
CA HIS A 444 -1.69 -12.95 9.90
C HIS A 444 -2.87 -13.90 9.66
N ASP A 445 -3.11 -14.20 8.39
CA ASP A 445 -4.07 -15.20 7.96
C ASP A 445 -3.58 -16.62 8.32
N SER A 446 -4.50 -17.45 8.78
CA SER A 446 -4.25 -18.86 9.11
C SER A 446 -5.49 -19.72 8.84
N GLY A 447 -5.29 -21.04 8.82
CA GLY A 447 -6.35 -22.00 8.52
C GLY A 447 -6.72 -22.06 7.05
N THR A 448 -7.58 -23.02 6.69
CA THR A 448 -7.89 -23.34 5.29
C THR A 448 -8.75 -22.29 4.58
N VAL A 449 -9.46 -21.44 5.33
CA VAL A 449 -10.37 -20.42 4.76
C VAL A 449 -9.60 -19.16 4.37
N CYS A 450 -8.61 -18.76 5.17
CA CYS A 450 -7.91 -17.49 5.00
C CYS A 450 -6.45 -17.67 4.54
N ALA A 451 -5.92 -18.90 4.57
CA ALA A 451 -4.65 -19.27 3.97
C ALA A 451 -4.82 -20.61 3.20
N PRO A 452 -5.53 -20.61 2.07
CA PRO A 452 -5.95 -21.83 1.38
C PRO A 452 -4.80 -22.55 0.63
N PHE A 453 -3.70 -21.87 0.30
CA PHE A 453 -2.62 -22.48 -0.47
C PHE A 453 -1.98 -23.66 0.28
N GLY A 454 -1.78 -24.77 -0.42
CA GLY A 454 -1.24 -26.00 0.16
C GLY A 454 -2.26 -26.81 0.99
N THR A 455 -3.53 -26.42 0.96
CA THR A 455 -4.63 -27.16 1.59
C THR A 455 -5.47 -27.91 0.55
N GLY A 456 -6.43 -28.72 1.00
CA GLY A 456 -7.39 -29.40 0.11
C GLY A 456 -8.55 -28.52 -0.37
N SER A 457 -8.50 -27.20 -0.14
CA SER A 457 -9.55 -26.27 -0.55
C SER A 457 -9.60 -26.10 -2.08
N SER A 458 -10.79 -25.84 -2.61
CA SER A 458 -11.00 -25.67 -4.06
C SER A 458 -10.25 -24.46 -4.63
N ASP A 459 -10.02 -23.44 -3.80
CA ASP A 459 -9.33 -22.19 -4.12
C ASP A 459 -7.84 -22.22 -3.72
N ALA A 460 -7.29 -23.37 -3.30
CA ALA A 460 -5.88 -23.49 -2.93
C ALA A 460 -4.92 -23.10 -4.08
N ASN A 461 -5.36 -23.26 -5.32
CA ASN A 461 -4.59 -22.87 -6.51
C ASN A 461 -4.53 -21.35 -6.72
N ASP A 462 -5.46 -20.59 -6.13
CA ASP A 462 -5.53 -19.13 -6.26
C ASP A 462 -4.55 -18.40 -5.32
N GLY A 463 -3.80 -19.16 -4.52
CA GLY A 463 -2.77 -18.64 -3.63
C GLY A 463 -3.30 -18.15 -2.29
N ASN A 464 -2.40 -17.65 -1.44
CA ASN A 464 -2.76 -17.03 -0.17
C ASN A 464 -3.07 -15.53 -0.34
N TYR A 465 -3.76 -14.95 0.63
CA TYR A 465 -4.08 -13.53 0.65
C TYR A 465 -2.93 -12.66 1.17
N ILE A 466 -3.07 -11.34 1.04
CA ILE A 466 -2.03 -10.34 1.42
C ILE A 466 -1.51 -10.57 2.85
N MET A 467 -2.38 -10.91 3.81
CA MET A 467 -2.00 -11.05 5.22
C MET A 467 -1.42 -12.43 5.56
N PHE A 468 -1.02 -13.23 4.58
CA PHE A 468 -0.34 -14.50 4.84
C PHE A 468 1.00 -14.29 5.55
N ALA A 469 1.30 -15.11 6.55
CA ALA A 469 2.50 -15.00 7.38
C ALA A 469 3.83 -15.31 6.65
N SER A 470 3.85 -15.44 5.33
CA SER A 470 5.07 -15.60 4.53
C SER A 470 4.88 -14.84 3.23
N ALA A 471 5.99 -14.51 2.56
CA ALA A 471 5.94 -13.84 1.27
C ALA A 471 5.01 -14.57 0.31
N THR A 472 4.01 -13.87 -0.19
CA THR A 472 3.09 -14.39 -1.22
C THR A 472 3.77 -14.33 -2.58
N THR A 473 3.47 -15.29 -3.45
CA THR A 473 4.08 -15.36 -4.78
C THR A 473 3.58 -14.27 -5.74
N GLY A 474 2.55 -13.50 -5.38
CA GLY A 474 1.95 -12.33 -6.06
C GLY A 474 1.52 -12.50 -7.51
N ASP A 475 1.69 -13.68 -8.07
CA ASP A 475 1.24 -14.09 -9.41
C ASP A 475 -0.18 -14.68 -9.40
N ARG A 476 -0.75 -14.91 -8.20
CA ARG A 476 -2.05 -15.59 -8.05
C ARG A 476 -3.17 -14.65 -7.63
N LEU A 477 -4.39 -15.06 -7.97
CA LEU A 477 -5.62 -14.28 -7.85
C LEU A 477 -5.95 -13.76 -6.44
N HIS A 478 -5.43 -14.39 -5.39
CA HIS A 478 -5.63 -13.94 -4.01
C HIS A 478 -4.54 -13.01 -3.49
N ASN A 479 -3.37 -12.96 -4.12
CA ASN A 479 -2.20 -12.31 -3.52
C ASN A 479 -2.32 -10.77 -3.46
N ASP A 480 -3.23 -10.18 -4.22
CA ASP A 480 -3.57 -8.74 -4.21
C ASP A 480 -4.88 -8.45 -3.46
N LYS A 481 -5.42 -9.42 -2.71
CA LYS A 481 -6.70 -9.30 -1.99
C LYS A 481 -6.55 -9.62 -0.50
N PHE A 482 -7.45 -9.04 0.28
CA PHE A 482 -7.65 -9.41 1.68
C PHE A 482 -8.57 -10.64 1.81
N SER A 483 -8.23 -11.52 2.75
CA SER A 483 -9.07 -12.66 3.12
C SER A 483 -10.34 -12.18 3.85
N SER A 484 -11.32 -13.07 4.04
CA SER A 484 -12.47 -12.77 4.89
C SER A 484 -12.07 -12.51 6.35
N CYS A 485 -11.02 -13.16 6.85
CA CYS A 485 -10.50 -12.93 8.20
C CYS A 485 -9.92 -11.53 8.35
N SER A 486 -9.07 -11.12 7.39
CA SER A 486 -8.46 -9.79 7.43
C SER A 486 -9.53 -8.70 7.31
N LYS A 487 -10.50 -8.87 6.39
CA LYS A 487 -11.61 -7.92 6.22
C LYS A 487 -12.41 -7.71 7.50
N GLY A 488 -12.72 -8.79 8.22
CA GLY A 488 -13.44 -8.72 9.49
C GLY A 488 -12.66 -8.00 10.58
N ASN A 489 -11.35 -8.26 10.72
CA ASN A 489 -10.51 -7.60 11.72
C ASN A 489 -10.32 -6.11 11.41
N ILE A 490 -10.03 -5.77 10.16
CA ILE A 490 -9.86 -4.39 9.71
C ILE A 490 -11.16 -3.60 9.92
N SER A 491 -12.32 -4.19 9.61
CA SER A 491 -13.60 -3.50 9.82
C SER A 491 -13.89 -3.15 11.28
N GLN A 492 -13.40 -3.95 12.24
CA GLN A 492 -13.57 -3.66 13.66
C GLN A 492 -12.69 -2.51 14.12
N VAL A 493 -11.45 -2.42 13.63
CA VAL A 493 -10.57 -1.28 13.93
C VAL A 493 -11.07 -0.01 13.27
N LEU A 494 -11.52 -0.09 12.01
CA LEU A 494 -12.16 1.03 11.32
C LEU A 494 -13.39 1.52 12.09
N ASP A 495 -14.25 0.61 12.58
CA ASP A 495 -15.39 0.99 13.41
C ASP A 495 -14.97 1.67 14.71
N ALA A 496 -13.92 1.18 15.38
CA ALA A 496 -13.40 1.82 16.59
C ALA A 496 -12.83 3.22 16.31
N VAL A 497 -12.10 3.40 15.21
CA VAL A 497 -11.47 4.67 14.82
C VAL A 497 -12.50 5.68 14.34
N VAL A 498 -13.38 5.29 13.40
CA VAL A 498 -14.42 6.16 12.82
C VAL A 498 -15.39 6.64 13.91
N ASN A 499 -15.80 5.75 14.81
CA ASN A 499 -16.72 6.09 15.89
C ASN A 499 -16.02 6.53 17.19
N GLN A 500 -14.69 6.70 17.17
CA GLN A 500 -13.88 7.14 18.32
C GLN A 500 -14.15 6.34 19.61
N ARG A 501 -14.29 5.02 19.46
CA ARG A 501 -14.54 4.09 20.57
C ARG A 501 -13.23 3.69 21.23
N ASN A 502 -13.32 3.26 22.49
CA ASN A 502 -12.21 2.67 23.23
C ASN A 502 -10.94 3.55 23.27
N GLY A 503 -11.10 4.87 23.26
CA GLY A 503 -9.98 5.83 23.30
C GLY A 503 -9.26 6.02 21.97
N LYS A 504 -9.74 5.44 20.87
CA LYS A 504 -9.22 5.69 19.51
C LYS A 504 -9.71 7.04 19.00
N VAL A 505 -8.89 7.69 18.18
CA VAL A 505 -9.15 9.02 17.61
C VAL A 505 -9.34 8.89 16.11
N PHE A 506 -10.29 9.64 15.56
CA PHE A 506 -10.49 9.72 14.12
C PHE A 506 -9.55 10.76 13.50
N CYS A 507 -8.66 10.33 12.60
CA CYS A 507 -7.64 11.19 12.00
C CYS A 507 -7.72 11.28 10.47
N PHE A 508 -8.73 10.69 9.84
CA PHE A 508 -8.85 10.67 8.38
C PHE A 508 -9.33 12.04 7.88
N ILE A 509 -8.85 12.42 6.69
CA ILE A 509 -9.21 13.66 6.02
C ILE A 509 -10.12 13.39 4.84
N LYS A 510 -10.76 14.45 4.32
CA LYS A 510 -11.46 14.36 3.05
C LYS A 510 -10.45 14.16 1.94
N SER A 511 -10.76 13.31 0.97
CA SER A 511 -9.95 13.21 -0.23
C SER A 511 -9.85 14.59 -0.88
N SER A 512 -8.64 14.99 -1.27
CA SER A 512 -8.40 16.24 -1.97
C SER A 512 -8.82 16.19 -3.43
N ASP A 513 -8.89 14.99 -4.01
CA ASP A 513 -9.26 14.72 -5.39
C ASP A 513 -10.39 13.68 -5.45
N ALA A 514 -11.35 13.88 -6.34
CA ALA A 514 -12.45 12.96 -6.53
C ALA A 514 -12.00 11.66 -7.20
N PHE A 515 -12.33 10.55 -6.56
CA PHE A 515 -12.10 9.21 -7.02
C PHE A 515 -13.42 8.51 -7.31
N CYS A 516 -13.79 8.52 -8.58
CA CYS A 516 -14.97 7.80 -9.01
C CYS A 516 -14.79 6.31 -8.74
N GLY A 517 -15.77 5.65 -8.12
CA GLY A 517 -15.80 4.22 -7.83
C GLY A 517 -15.48 3.85 -6.38
N ASN A 518 -15.29 4.82 -5.48
CA ASN A 518 -15.14 4.57 -4.04
C ASN A 518 -16.49 4.57 -3.29
N GLY A 519 -17.59 4.91 -3.98
CA GLY A 519 -18.95 4.94 -3.42
C GLY A 519 -19.27 6.23 -2.66
N LEU A 520 -18.50 7.29 -2.89
CA LEU A 520 -18.65 8.60 -2.26
C LEU A 520 -18.70 9.67 -3.34
N VAL A 521 -19.71 10.54 -3.30
CA VAL A 521 -19.78 11.66 -4.25
C VAL A 521 -18.77 12.73 -3.89
N GLU A 522 -17.78 12.93 -4.75
CA GLU A 522 -16.69 13.89 -4.58
C GLU A 522 -16.73 15.03 -5.62
N LYS A 523 -15.74 15.92 -5.60
CA LYS A 523 -15.68 17.10 -6.47
C LYS A 523 -15.59 16.71 -7.96
N ASP A 524 -16.53 17.18 -8.77
CA ASP A 524 -16.71 16.83 -10.21
C ASP A 524 -17.46 15.51 -10.48
N GLU A 525 -18.01 14.87 -9.43
CA GLU A 525 -18.94 13.74 -9.55
C GLU A 525 -20.38 14.17 -9.28
N GLN A 526 -21.35 13.53 -9.94
CA GLN A 526 -22.78 13.76 -9.65
C GLN A 526 -23.37 12.66 -8.77
N CYS A 527 -22.76 11.50 -8.74
CA CYS A 527 -23.12 10.33 -7.94
C CYS A 527 -21.94 9.36 -7.92
N ASP A 528 -21.87 8.45 -6.94
CA ASP A 528 -20.89 7.36 -6.97
C ASP A 528 -21.47 6.14 -6.27
N CYS A 529 -21.75 5.10 -7.06
CA CYS A 529 -22.28 3.83 -6.56
C CYS A 529 -21.22 2.74 -6.45
N GLY A 530 -19.94 3.11 -6.52
CA GLY A 530 -18.82 2.20 -6.54
C GLY A 530 -18.59 1.58 -7.93
N TYR A 531 -17.86 0.46 -7.94
CA TYR A 531 -17.64 -0.31 -9.15
C TYR A 531 -18.89 -1.09 -9.56
N VAL A 532 -19.10 -1.24 -10.87
CA VAL A 532 -20.13 -2.16 -11.37
C VAL A 532 -19.69 -3.62 -11.17
N ASP A 533 -20.66 -4.48 -10.87
CA ASP A 533 -20.50 -5.92 -10.77
C ASP A 533 -20.25 -6.58 -12.15
N ASP A 534 -20.03 -7.90 -12.17
CA ASP A 534 -19.81 -8.68 -13.40
C ASP A 534 -20.98 -8.62 -14.40
N THR A 535 -22.17 -8.16 -13.96
CA THR A 535 -23.34 -7.94 -14.82
C THR A 535 -23.42 -6.51 -15.38
N GLY A 536 -22.45 -5.65 -15.03
CA GLY A 536 -22.40 -4.24 -15.42
C GLY A 536 -23.37 -3.37 -14.63
N SER A 537 -23.84 -3.83 -13.47
CA SER A 537 -24.80 -3.12 -12.62
C SER A 537 -24.15 -2.68 -11.31
N CYS A 538 -24.58 -1.53 -10.76
CA CYS A 538 -24.23 -1.14 -9.39
C CYS A 538 -25.52 -1.04 -8.56
N SER A 539 -25.40 -1.09 -7.22
CA SER A 539 -26.55 -1.11 -6.31
C SER A 539 -27.47 0.11 -6.45
N ASP A 540 -26.94 1.22 -6.97
CA ASP A 540 -27.68 2.44 -7.23
C ASP A 540 -28.13 2.49 -8.71
N ILE A 541 -29.44 2.33 -8.95
CA ILE A 541 -29.98 2.38 -10.31
C ILE A 541 -29.91 3.79 -10.93
N CYS A 542 -29.72 4.83 -10.11
CA CYS A 542 -29.71 6.24 -10.51
C CYS A 542 -28.33 6.70 -10.98
N CYS A 543 -27.28 5.99 -10.56
CA CYS A 543 -25.91 6.32 -10.87
C CYS A 543 -25.32 5.44 -11.98
N ILE A 544 -24.39 6.01 -12.74
CA ILE A 544 -23.51 5.26 -13.64
C ILE A 544 -22.25 4.90 -12.85
N GLY A 545 -22.18 3.65 -12.36
CA GLY A 545 -21.04 3.16 -11.60
C GLY A 545 -19.76 3.07 -12.40
N ARG A 546 -18.62 3.00 -11.71
CA ARG A 546 -17.32 2.86 -12.35
C ARG A 546 -17.15 1.46 -12.92
N ASN A 547 -16.89 1.36 -14.22
CA ASN A 547 -16.59 0.07 -14.83
C ASN A 547 -15.07 -0.10 -14.97
N VAL A 548 -14.54 -1.14 -14.34
CA VAL A 548 -13.10 -1.51 -14.38
C VAL A 548 -12.63 -1.73 -15.83
N VAL A 549 -13.53 -2.16 -16.72
CA VAL A 549 -13.27 -2.47 -18.13
C VAL A 549 -13.57 -1.27 -19.05
N LEU A 550 -14.47 -0.38 -18.63
CA LEU A 550 -14.93 0.78 -19.41
C LEU A 550 -14.77 2.06 -18.57
N SER A 551 -13.62 2.72 -18.71
CA SER A 551 -13.46 4.12 -18.34
C SER A 551 -14.31 4.98 -19.28
N SER A 552 -15.60 5.08 -19.00
CA SER A 552 -16.46 6.06 -19.66
C SER A 552 -16.27 7.41 -18.98
N SER A 553 -16.17 8.49 -19.75
CA SER A 553 -16.24 9.87 -19.24
C SER A 553 -17.57 10.21 -18.56
N ALA A 554 -18.52 9.26 -18.54
CA ALA A 554 -19.81 9.33 -17.84
C ALA A 554 -19.82 8.51 -16.53
N ALA A 555 -18.71 7.90 -16.12
CA ALA A 555 -18.64 7.23 -14.83
C ALA A 555 -18.82 8.24 -13.69
N CYS A 556 -19.54 7.86 -12.63
CA CYS A 556 -19.90 8.71 -11.51
C CYS A 556 -20.73 9.95 -11.91
N THR A 557 -21.57 9.77 -12.94
CA THR A 557 -22.59 10.73 -13.36
C THR A 557 -23.98 10.13 -13.27
N ARG A 558 -25.00 10.98 -13.09
CA ARG A 558 -26.39 10.53 -13.01
C ARG A 558 -26.86 9.99 -14.36
N LYS A 559 -27.72 8.97 -14.36
CA LYS A 559 -28.39 8.53 -15.59
C LYS A 559 -29.34 9.61 -16.13
N VAL A 560 -29.63 9.58 -17.42
CA VAL A 560 -30.39 10.61 -18.17
C VAL A 560 -31.74 11.01 -17.54
N ASN A 561 -32.37 10.14 -16.74
CA ASN A 561 -33.66 10.38 -16.08
C ASN A 561 -33.58 10.48 -14.54
N ALA A 562 -32.38 10.54 -13.96
CA ALA A 562 -32.18 10.63 -12.52
C ALA A 562 -32.00 12.08 -12.07
N THR A 563 -32.89 12.57 -11.21
CA THR A 563 -32.77 13.91 -10.60
C THR A 563 -31.80 13.94 -9.42
N CYS A 564 -31.62 12.81 -8.74
CA CYS A 564 -30.63 12.59 -7.71
C CYS A 564 -30.25 11.11 -7.66
N SER A 565 -29.22 10.81 -6.89
CA SER A 565 -28.76 9.46 -6.58
C SER A 565 -28.76 9.23 -5.06
N PRO A 566 -29.21 8.07 -4.57
CA PRO A 566 -29.02 7.63 -3.18
C PRO A 566 -27.58 7.77 -2.65
N SER A 567 -26.57 7.65 -3.51
CA SER A 567 -25.17 7.92 -3.14
C SER A 567 -24.89 9.36 -2.68
N GLU A 568 -25.70 10.33 -3.12
CA GLU A 568 -25.56 11.75 -2.74
C GLU A 568 -26.06 12.04 -1.32
N GLY A 569 -26.89 11.14 -0.75
CA GLY A 569 -27.40 11.26 0.61
C GLY A 569 -28.80 10.71 0.81
N SER A 570 -29.22 10.65 2.08
CA SER A 570 -30.50 10.09 2.54
C SER A 570 -31.75 10.82 2.04
N CYS A 571 -31.57 11.97 1.40
CA CYS A 571 -32.62 12.79 0.79
C CYS A 571 -32.90 12.41 -0.67
N CYS A 572 -32.37 11.30 -1.19
CA CYS A 572 -32.76 10.79 -2.50
C CYS A 572 -33.50 9.46 -2.38
N THR A 573 -34.65 9.36 -3.05
CA THR A 573 -35.40 8.11 -3.15
C THR A 573 -34.64 7.09 -4.00
N LYS A 574 -34.90 5.80 -3.78
CA LYS A 574 -34.40 4.72 -4.66
C LYS A 574 -34.94 4.78 -6.09
N SER A 575 -35.94 5.63 -6.36
CA SER A 575 -36.52 5.87 -7.69
C SER A 575 -35.93 7.12 -8.37
N CYS A 576 -34.78 7.61 -7.89
CA CYS A 576 -34.02 8.71 -8.47
C CYS A 576 -34.70 10.10 -8.40
N GLY A 577 -35.68 10.24 -7.51
CA GLY A 577 -36.38 11.48 -7.20
C GLY A 577 -36.08 12.01 -5.79
N TYR A 578 -36.23 13.32 -5.59
CA TYR A 578 -36.07 13.93 -4.27
C TYR A 578 -37.15 13.47 -3.29
N GLU A 579 -36.75 13.28 -2.03
CA GLU A 579 -37.66 13.04 -0.92
C GLU A 579 -38.44 14.31 -0.53
N ASN A 580 -39.46 14.16 0.34
CA ASN A 580 -40.23 15.29 0.83
C ASN A 580 -39.35 16.24 1.67
N ARG A 581 -39.52 17.56 1.52
CA ARG A 581 -38.79 18.60 2.26
C ARG A 581 -39.02 18.56 3.77
N THR A 582 -40.07 17.87 4.22
CA THR A 582 -40.36 17.64 5.63
C THR A 582 -39.71 16.38 6.20
N LEU A 583 -39.05 15.56 5.36
CA LEU A 583 -38.36 14.37 5.82
C LEU A 583 -37.10 14.77 6.61
N THR A 584 -37.05 14.36 7.87
CA THR A 584 -35.88 14.53 8.73
C THR A 584 -34.80 13.54 8.27
N CYS A 585 -33.75 14.07 7.65
CA CYS A 585 -32.62 13.28 7.15
C CYS A 585 -31.55 13.05 8.23
N ARG A 586 -31.45 13.99 9.19
CA ARG A 586 -30.58 13.88 10.36
C ARG A 586 -31.35 14.32 11.61
N GLU A 587 -31.46 13.44 12.58
CA GLU A 587 -32.10 13.77 13.87
C GLU A 587 -31.22 14.76 14.67
N ALA A 588 -31.85 15.45 15.62
CA ALA A 588 -31.12 16.35 16.52
C ALA A 588 -30.15 15.56 17.45
N THR A 589 -28.99 16.16 17.75
CA THR A 589 -28.05 15.71 18.78
C THR A 589 -27.85 16.82 19.82
N GLU A 590 -27.12 16.56 20.91
CA GLU A 590 -26.86 17.56 21.98
C GLU A 590 -26.29 18.90 21.46
N CYS A 591 -25.61 18.89 20.31
CA CYS A 591 -24.95 20.06 19.75
C CYS A 591 -25.43 20.43 18.32
N LEU A 592 -26.42 19.71 17.76
CA LEU A 592 -26.89 19.94 16.38
C LEU A 592 -28.41 19.81 16.30
N GLU A 593 -29.07 20.78 15.68
CA GLU A 593 -30.51 20.69 15.39
C GLU A 593 -30.83 19.64 14.32
N ALA A 594 -32.06 19.11 14.38
CA ALA A 594 -32.58 18.19 13.38
C ALA A 594 -32.55 18.86 11.99
N SER A 595 -32.08 18.12 10.99
CA SER A 595 -31.96 18.59 9.61
C SER A 595 -33.00 17.88 8.75
N ASN A 596 -33.79 18.67 8.03
CA ASN A 596 -34.77 18.18 7.07
C ASN A 596 -34.23 18.34 5.65
N CYS A 597 -34.70 17.51 4.72
CA CYS A 597 -34.28 17.57 3.33
C CYS A 597 -34.54 18.95 2.69
N LYS A 598 -33.50 19.53 2.09
CA LYS A 598 -33.57 20.80 1.35
C LYS A 598 -32.94 20.60 -0.04
N TYR A 599 -33.62 21.08 -1.08
CA TYR A 599 -33.14 21.02 -2.47
C TYR A 599 -33.15 22.41 -3.13
N PRO A 600 -32.20 22.71 -4.05
CA PRO A 600 -31.09 21.84 -4.47
C PRO A 600 -30.15 21.54 -3.29
N LEU A 601 -29.53 20.36 -3.29
CA LEU A 601 -28.52 20.01 -2.29
C LEU A 601 -27.37 21.00 -2.49
N THR A 602 -27.36 22.07 -1.68
CA THR A 602 -26.26 23.03 -1.67
C THR A 602 -25.14 22.46 -0.82
N ASP A 603 -23.91 22.52 -1.32
CA ASP A 603 -22.67 21.98 -0.74
C ASP A 603 -22.52 22.14 0.78
#